data_AF-A0A9E1HZ80-F1
#
_entry.id   AF-A0A9E1HZ80-F1
#
_cell.length_a   1.000
_cell.length_b   1.000
_cell.length_c   1.000
_cell.angle_alpha   90.00
_cell.angle_beta   90.00
_cell.angle_gamma   90.00
#
_symmetry.space_group_name_H-M   'P 1'
#
loop_
_entity.id
_entity.type
_entity.pdbx_description
1 polymer ?
#
loop_
_entity_poly.entity_id
_entity_poly.type
_entity_poly.pdbx_seq_one_letter_code
_entity_poly.pdbx_strand_id
1 'polypeptide(L)'
;MKPYNRENIPFAKELRKNITPWERKLWYEFLRHYPIRLQRQKAIGNYIVDFYCAKPRLVIELDGGGHYTAEQIEKDAIRTKEL
;
A
#
# COMPACT_ATOMS: atom_id res chain seq x y z
N MET A 1 15.78 -4.44 0.02
CA MET A 1 14.55 -3.64 0.31
C MET A 1 14.94 -2.19 0.16
N LYS A 2 14.21 -1.38 -0.62
CA LYS A 2 14.55 0.05 -0.76
C LYS A 2 14.48 0.71 0.62
N PRO A 3 15.44 1.58 1.00
CA PRO A 3 15.30 2.40 2.19
C PRO A 3 14.01 3.22 2.06
N TYR A 4 13.31 3.46 3.17
CA TYR A 4 12.05 4.21 3.17
C TYR A 4 12.27 5.58 3.83
N ASN A 5 11.57 6.59 3.33
CA ASN A 5 11.58 7.91 3.95
C ASN A 5 10.96 7.81 5.35
N ARG A 6 11.74 8.16 6.38
CA ARG A 6 11.28 8.11 7.78
C ARG A 6 10.14 9.09 8.05
N GLU A 7 10.03 10.15 7.25
CA GLU A 7 8.91 11.09 7.29
C GLU A 7 7.58 10.43 6.94
N ASN A 8 7.58 9.29 6.24
CA ASN A 8 6.37 8.52 5.95
C ASN A 8 5.92 7.65 7.14
N ILE A 9 6.71 7.51 8.22
CA ILE A 9 6.32 6.68 9.38
C ILE A 9 5.07 7.20 10.09
N PRO A 10 4.97 8.51 10.44
CA PRO A 10 3.77 9.06 11.06
C PRO A 10 2.54 8.90 10.17
N PHE A 11 2.66 9.21 8.87
CA PHE A 11 1.58 9.03 7.90
C PHE A 11 1.13 7.57 7.80
N ALA A 12 2.07 6.63 7.71
CA ALA A 12 1.76 5.20 7.68
C ALA A 12 1.08 4.72 8.97
N LYS A 13 1.41 5.29 10.13
CA LYS A 13 0.69 5.01 11.38
C LYS A 13 -0.74 5.54 11.34
N GLU A 14 -0.93 6.73 10.80
CA GLU A 14 -2.25 7.34 10.68
C GLU A 14 -3.15 6.57 9.70
N LEU A 15 -2.62 6.18 8.54
CA LEU A 15 -3.33 5.35 7.57
C LEU A 15 -3.75 3.98 8.13
N ARG A 16 -2.97 3.38 9.04
CA ARG A 16 -3.38 2.14 9.74
C ARG A 16 -4.59 2.33 10.64
N LYS A 17 -4.76 3.53 11.22
CA LYS A 17 -5.93 3.86 12.05
C LYS A 17 -7.13 4.20 11.17
N ASN A 18 -6.90 4.94 10.08
CA ASN A 18 -7.92 5.46 9.19
C ASN A 18 -8.05 4.64 7.89
N ILE A 19 -7.92 3.32 8.01
CA ILE A 19 -7.99 2.40 6.87
C ILE A 19 -9.40 2.43 6.23
N THR A 20 -9.47 2.40 4.90
CA THR A 20 -10.76 2.43 4.18
C THR A 20 -11.61 1.20 4.50
N PRO A 21 -12.95 1.26 4.35
CA PRO A 21 -13.81 0.09 4.56
C PRO A 21 -13.42 -1.11 3.69
N TRP A 22 -12.98 -0.86 2.45
CA TRP A 22 -12.58 -1.89 1.48
C TRP A 22 -11.28 -2.59 1.88
N GLU A 23 -10.24 -1.82 2.20
CA GLU A 23 -8.98 -2.34 2.74
C GLU A 23 -9.20 -3.06 4.08
N ARG A 24 -10.05 -2.52 4.95
CA ARG A 24 -10.41 -3.14 6.24
C ARG A 24 -11.00 -4.53 6.02
N LYS A 25 -11.95 -4.63 5.10
CA LYS A 25 -12.61 -5.89 4.73
C LYS A 25 -11.58 -6.90 4.23
N LEU A 26 -10.79 -6.54 3.22
CA LEU A 26 -9.76 -7.43 2.66
C LEU A 26 -8.75 -7.88 3.72
N TRP A 27 -8.34 -6.97 4.60
CA TRP A 27 -7.41 -7.29 5.67
C TRP A 27 -7.98 -8.35 6.63
N TYR A 28 -9.13 -8.07 7.25
CA TYR A 28 -9.64 -8.91 8.32
C TYR A 28 -10.27 -10.21 7.82
N GLU A 29 -10.87 -10.21 6.64
CA GLU A 29 -11.50 -11.41 6.07
C GLU A 29 -10.48 -12.34 5.41
N PHE A 30 -9.38 -11.82 4.85
CA PHE A 30 -8.44 -12.64 4.07
C PHE A 30 -6.98 -12.46 4.48
N LEU A 31 -6.39 -11.28 4.27
CA LEU A 31 -4.92 -11.11 4.30
C LEU A 31 -4.30 -11.31 5.70
N ARG A 32 -5.05 -11.02 6.78
CA ARG A 32 -4.57 -11.21 8.17
C ARG A 32 -4.32 -12.67 8.51
N HIS A 33 -5.10 -13.59 7.92
CA HIS A 33 -5.03 -15.02 8.19
C HIS A 33 -4.29 -15.79 7.08
N TYR A 34 -3.78 -15.07 6.07
CA TYR A 34 -3.05 -15.70 4.97
C TYR A 34 -1.74 -16.34 5.48
N PRO A 35 -1.34 -17.53 4.97
CA PRO A 35 -0.16 -18.24 5.46
C PRO A 35 1.15 -17.45 5.34
N ILE A 36 1.21 -16.50 4.42
CA ILE A 36 2.36 -15.62 4.24
C ILE A 36 2.07 -14.28 4.91
N ARG A 37 3.00 -13.81 5.74
CA ARG A 37 2.89 -12.53 6.43
C ARG A 37 2.74 -11.36 5.44
N LEU A 38 1.63 -10.64 5.56
CA LEU A 38 1.40 -9.36 4.93
C LEU A 38 1.48 -8.21 5.95
N GLN A 39 1.89 -7.03 5.49
CA GLN A 39 1.96 -5.80 6.27
C GLN A 39 1.04 -4.76 5.66
N ARG A 40 0.23 -4.09 6.48
CA ARG A 40 -0.61 -2.97 6.04
C ARG A 40 0.12 -1.63 6.05
N GLN A 41 -0.21 -0.77 5.10
CA GLN A 41 0.18 0.63 5.03
C GLN A 41 1.69 0.76 5.23
N LYS A 42 2.45 0.08 4.36
CA LYS A 42 3.91 -0.09 4.49
C LYS A 42 4.62 1.04 3.76
N ALA A 43 5.49 1.76 4.46
CA ALA A 43 6.39 2.71 3.81
C ALA A 43 7.49 1.98 3.02
N ILE A 44 7.65 2.35 1.75
CA ILE A 44 8.67 1.85 0.80
C ILE A 44 9.13 3.03 -0.06
N GLY A 45 10.43 3.36 -0.04
CA GLY A 45 10.91 4.57 -0.71
C GLY A 45 10.16 5.81 -0.22
N ASN A 46 9.63 6.59 -1.16
CA ASN A 46 8.84 7.79 -0.90
C ASN A 46 7.33 7.52 -0.82
N TYR A 47 6.91 6.25 -0.88
CA TYR A 47 5.50 5.86 -0.92
C TYR A 47 5.07 5.07 0.31
N ILE A 48 3.75 5.02 0.52
CA ILE A 48 3.09 4.11 1.45
C ILE A 48 2.17 3.24 0.60
N VAL A 49 2.32 1.92 0.73
CA VAL A 49 1.53 0.92 -0.02
C VAL A 49 0.49 0.27 0.89
N ASP A 50 -0.70 -0.03 0.38
CA ASP A 50 -1.81 -0.55 1.18
C ASP A 50 -1.47 -1.88 1.84
N PHE A 51 -0.93 -2.83 1.07
CA PHE A 51 -0.42 -4.09 1.58
C PHE A 51 0.91 -4.47 0.95
N TYR A 52 1.78 -5.06 1.76
CA TYR A 52 3.10 -5.51 1.33
C TYR A 52 3.41 -6.91 1.85
N CYS A 53 3.93 -7.75 0.97
CA CYS A 53 4.47 -9.07 1.31
C CYS A 53 5.97 -9.12 1.05
N ALA A 54 6.77 -9.21 2.13
CA ALA A 54 8.23 -9.14 2.03
C ALA A 54 8.85 -10.36 1.31
N LYS A 55 8.25 -11.55 1.44
CA LYS A 55 8.79 -12.80 0.88
C LYS A 55 8.86 -12.75 -0.66
N PRO A 56 7.76 -12.48 -1.39
CA PRO A 56 7.79 -12.29 -2.84
C PRO A 56 8.11 -10.84 -3.27
N ARG A 57 8.28 -9.89 -2.34
CA ARG A 57 8.37 -8.45 -2.63
C ARG A 57 7.13 -7.92 -3.39
N LEU A 58 5.96 -8.41 -3.01
CA LEU A 58 4.68 -8.07 -3.65
C LEU A 58 4.03 -6.88 -2.96
N VAL A 59 3.58 -5.92 -3.76
CA VAL A 59 2.69 -4.82 -3.36
C VAL A 59 1.28 -5.14 -3.85
N ILE A 60 0.28 -4.86 -3.01
CA ILE A 60 -1.15 -4.96 -3.36
C ILE A 60 -1.78 -3.61 -2.99
N GLU A 61 -2.33 -2.92 -3.97
CA GLU A 61 -3.05 -1.65 -3.83
C GLU A 61 -4.53 -1.89 -4.11
N LEU A 62 -5.43 -1.31 -3.30
CA LEU A 62 -6.83 -1.23 -3.69
C LEU A 62 -7.06 0.11 -4.36
N ASP A 63 -7.21 0.07 -5.68
CA ASP A 63 -7.58 1.27 -6.42
C ASP A 63 -9.03 1.65 -6.07
N GLY A 64 -9.17 2.73 -5.30
CA GLY A 64 -10.44 3.19 -4.78
C GLY A 64 -11.23 3.92 -5.84
N GLY A 65 -11.82 3.23 -6.81
CA GLY A 65 -12.80 3.79 -7.77
C GLY A 65 -12.39 5.13 -8.41
N GLY A 66 -11.09 5.41 -8.50
CA GLY A 66 -10.56 6.70 -8.91
C GLY A 66 -10.91 6.93 -10.37
N HIS A 67 -11.47 8.09 -10.68
CA HIS A 67 -11.68 8.50 -12.06
C HIS A 67 -10.37 8.32 -12.85
N TYR A 68 -10.41 7.59 -13.96
CA TYR A 68 -9.29 7.41 -14.89
C TYR A 68 -8.91 8.73 -15.57
N THR A 69 -8.39 9.68 -14.80
CA THR A 69 -7.85 10.93 -15.31
C THR A 69 -6.46 10.65 -15.89
N ALA A 70 -6.08 11.38 -16.94
CA ALA A 70 -4.76 11.25 -17.55
C ALA A 70 -3.63 11.47 -16.53
N GLU A 71 -3.82 12.40 -15.59
CA GLU A 71 -2.85 12.67 -14.50
C GLU A 71 -2.72 11.52 -13.51
N GLN A 72 -3.80 10.80 -13.18
CA GLN A 72 -3.70 9.61 -12.33
C GLN A 72 -2.93 8.49 -13.03
N ILE A 73 -3.20 8.26 -14.31
CA ILE A 73 -2.48 7.25 -15.11
C ILE A 73 -0.98 7.54 -15.14
N GLU A 74 -0.59 8.80 -15.34
CA GLU A 74 0.82 9.19 -15.37
C GLU A 74 1.49 9.01 -14.00
N LYS A 75 0.82 9.40 -12.91
CA LYS A 75 1.30 9.18 -11.54
C LYS A 75 1.46 7.70 -11.20
N ASP A 76 0.52 6.86 -11.62
CA ASP A 76 0.56 5.42 -11.40
C ASP A 76 1.68 4.75 -12.19
N ALA A 77 1.96 5.22 -13.42
CA ALA A 77 3.08 4.75 -14.22
C ALA A 77 4.43 5.06 -13.55
N ILE A 78 4.59 6.28 -13.01
CA ILE A 78 5.79 6.66 -12.25
C ILE A 78 5.92 5.77 -11.00
N ARG A 79 4.84 5.62 -10.23
CA ARG A 79 4.80 4.79 -9.01
C ARG A 79 5.18 3.33 -9.28
N THR A 80 4.67 2.76 -10.37
CA THR A 80 4.96 1.37 -10.79
C THR A 80 6.44 1.18 -11.12
N LYS A 81 7.09 2.19 -11.71
CA LYS A 81 8.53 2.15 -12.01
C LYS A 81 9.39 2.31 -10.75
N GLU A 82 8.90 3.08 -9.77
CA GLU A 82 9.65 3.44 -8.57
C GLU A 82 9.54 2.46 -7.40
N LEU A 83 8.54 1.56 -7.37
CA LEU A 83 8.36 0.55 -6.32
C LEU A 83 9.03 -0.78 -6.67
#